data_AF-A0A2E5EA59-F1
#
_entry.id   AF-A0A2E5EA59-F1
#
_cell.length_a   1.000
_cell.length_b   1.000
_cell.length_c   1.000
_cell.angle_alpha   90.00
_cell.angle_beta   90.00
_cell.angle_gamma   90.00
#
_symmetry.space_group_name_H-M   'P 1'
#
loop_
_entity.id
_entity.type
_entity.pdbx_description
1 polymer ?
#
loop_
_entity_poly.entity_id
_entity_poly.type
_entity_poly.pdbx_seq_one_letter_code
_entity_poly.pdbx_strand_id
1 'polypeptide(L)'
;MSKFRDQIIQHEGELPPGTPDTEHWIVYTQKKTGAPFKWAGSLNAPDAELAVQFAGEHYGLDEACVAVLTHHASFANDGPCGIEPLERGDTDGDDGTSWCAFGLPRRGGNLNLLGTVKAPDAATAIERATCQYANGKIVQFRVVPEDKILISDGRGSLIWRLHDMNYKFARGYSKVVREKWTRIRDEEEYEDYRKEDIHRHF
;
A
#
# COMPACT_ATOMS: atom_id res chain seq x y z
N MET A 1 -25.67 37.17 -15.61
CA MET A 1 -24.59 36.96 -14.62
C MET A 1 -25.12 36.06 -13.52
N SER A 2 -24.49 34.90 -13.30
CA SER A 2 -25.00 33.83 -12.44
C SER A 2 -24.86 34.20 -10.95
N LYS A 3 -25.95 34.11 -10.19
CA LYS A 3 -26.06 34.43 -8.74
C LYS A 3 -25.25 33.51 -7.80
N PHE A 4 -24.50 32.55 -8.34
CA PHE A 4 -23.74 31.58 -7.56
C PHE A 4 -22.33 32.04 -7.15
N ARG A 5 -21.86 33.21 -7.60
CA ARG A 5 -20.51 33.70 -7.32
C ARG A 5 -20.36 34.50 -6.01
N ASP A 6 -21.46 34.84 -5.34
CA ASP A 6 -21.43 35.75 -4.18
C ASP A 6 -21.63 35.06 -2.82
N GLN A 7 -21.66 33.72 -2.75
CA GLN A 7 -21.64 33.02 -1.46
C GLN A 7 -20.21 32.93 -0.93
N ILE A 8 -19.72 34.05 -0.40
CA ILE A 8 -18.58 34.06 0.51
C ILE A 8 -19.07 33.44 1.81
N ILE A 9 -18.73 32.17 2.07
CA ILE A 9 -18.98 31.52 3.35
C ILE A 9 -18.06 32.22 4.36
N GLN A 10 -18.61 33.16 5.13
CA GLN A 10 -17.92 33.75 6.26
C GLN A 10 -17.90 32.73 7.39
N HIS A 11 -16.75 32.08 7.58
CA HIS A 11 -16.52 31.27 8.77
C HIS A 11 -16.30 32.22 9.95
N GLU A 12 -17.37 32.52 10.69
CA GLU A 12 -17.26 33.19 12.00
C GLU A 12 -16.86 32.15 13.06
N GLY A 13 -15.64 32.30 13.58
CA GLY A 13 -15.05 31.46 14.62
C GLY A 13 -13.55 31.31 14.43
N GLU A 14 -12.77 31.27 15.51
CA GLU A 14 -11.39 30.76 15.42
C GLU A 14 -11.45 29.36 14.82
N LEU A 15 -10.73 29.16 13.71
CA LEU A 15 -10.55 27.82 13.17
C LEU A 15 -10.01 26.94 14.31
N PRO A 16 -10.51 25.71 14.47
CA PRO A 16 -9.88 24.77 15.40
C PRO A 16 -8.38 24.72 15.10
N PRO A 17 -7.54 24.53 16.13
CA PRO A 17 -6.10 24.48 15.94
C PRO A 17 -5.79 23.55 14.77
N GLY A 18 -4.85 23.98 13.92
CA GLY A 18 -4.44 23.21 12.75
C GLY A 18 -4.19 21.76 13.16
N THR A 19 -4.57 20.83 12.28
CA THR A 19 -4.30 19.40 12.47
C THR A 19 -2.87 19.22 13.01
N PRO A 20 -2.65 18.40 14.05
CA PRO A 20 -1.32 18.18 14.60
C PRO A 20 -0.33 17.88 13.47
N ASP A 21 0.90 18.37 13.59
CA ASP A 21 1.95 18.10 12.60
C ASP A 21 2.02 16.59 12.36
N THR A 22 1.69 16.19 11.13
CA THR A 22 1.68 14.78 10.75
C THR A 22 3.00 14.43 10.09
N GLU A 23 3.55 13.29 10.47
CA GLU A 23 4.76 12.72 9.89
C GLU A 23 4.45 11.75 8.75
N HIS A 24 5.43 11.45 7.89
CA HIS A 24 5.26 10.56 6.75
C HIS A 24 5.69 9.13 7.08
N TRP A 25 4.78 8.19 6.88
CA TRP A 25 4.97 6.78 7.22
C TRP A 25 4.81 5.89 6.00
N ILE A 26 5.65 4.88 5.93
CA ILE A 26 5.71 3.89 4.86
C ILE A 26 5.04 2.60 5.33
N VAL A 27 4.25 1.97 4.45
CA VAL A 27 3.50 0.76 4.76
C VAL A 27 3.74 -0.36 3.76
N TYR A 28 3.97 -1.55 4.29
CA TYR A 28 4.00 -2.82 3.56
C TYR A 28 2.96 -3.79 4.12
N THR A 29 2.38 -4.65 3.28
CA THR A 29 1.40 -5.66 3.69
C THR A 29 1.90 -7.06 3.36
N GLN A 30 1.55 -8.02 4.23
CA GLN A 30 1.76 -9.45 4.02
C GLN A 30 0.39 -10.12 3.84
N LYS A 31 0.07 -10.59 2.63
CA LYS A 31 -1.25 -11.16 2.32
C LYS A 31 -1.51 -12.54 2.95
N LYS A 32 -0.45 -13.33 3.11
CA LYS A 32 -0.50 -14.71 3.63
C LYS A 32 0.71 -14.97 4.50
N THR A 33 0.56 -15.79 5.53
CA THR A 33 1.67 -16.18 6.40
C THR A 33 2.83 -16.74 5.59
N GLY A 34 4.03 -16.23 5.83
CA GLY A 34 5.25 -16.63 5.11
C GLY A 34 5.45 -16.00 3.72
N ALA A 35 4.48 -15.23 3.20
CA ALA A 35 4.70 -14.44 1.99
C ALA A 35 5.59 -13.21 2.30
N PRO A 36 6.35 -12.67 1.32
CA PRO A 36 7.11 -11.44 1.55
C PRO A 36 6.15 -10.25 1.77
N PHE A 37 6.57 -9.31 2.62
CA PHE A 37 5.93 -8.02 2.75
C PHE A 37 6.08 -7.23 1.45
N LYS A 38 5.00 -6.66 0.94
CA LYS A 38 4.98 -5.89 -0.31
C LYS A 38 4.56 -4.47 -0.03
N TRP A 39 5.19 -3.52 -0.74
CA TRP A 39 4.83 -2.12 -0.65
C TRP A 39 3.34 -1.94 -0.96
N ALA A 40 2.64 -1.31 -0.03
CA ALA A 40 1.22 -1.00 -0.15
C ALA A 40 1.00 0.50 -0.41
N GLY A 41 1.79 1.35 0.24
CA GLY A 41 1.73 2.79 0.07
C GLY A 41 2.35 3.54 1.25
N SER A 42 1.91 4.77 1.43
CA SER A 42 2.32 5.62 2.53
C SER A 42 1.15 6.42 3.06
N LEU A 43 1.22 6.79 4.34
CA LEU A 43 0.21 7.61 5.02
C LEU A 43 0.87 8.67 5.87
N ASN A 44 0.09 9.65 6.32
CA ASN A 44 0.55 10.63 7.29
C ASN A 44 -0.12 10.38 8.64
N ALA A 45 0.68 10.39 9.71
CA ALA A 45 0.21 10.19 11.08
C ALA A 45 1.12 10.95 12.06
N PRO A 46 0.58 11.46 13.17
CA PRO A 46 1.37 12.25 14.13
C PRO A 46 2.36 11.40 14.93
N ASP A 47 2.12 10.09 15.05
CA ASP A 47 2.98 9.17 15.79
C ASP A 47 2.88 7.75 15.21
N ALA A 48 3.73 6.86 15.74
CA ALA A 48 3.88 5.50 15.27
C ALA A 48 2.68 4.60 15.60
N GLU A 49 1.98 4.87 16.72
CA GLU A 49 0.81 4.10 17.14
C GLU A 49 -0.36 4.33 16.18
N LEU A 50 -0.66 5.61 15.90
CA LEU A 50 -1.66 6.00 14.93
C LEU A 50 -1.26 5.61 13.51
N ALA A 51 0.03 5.65 13.16
CA ALA A 51 0.49 5.18 11.85
C ALA A 51 0.15 3.69 11.62
N VAL A 52 0.39 2.83 12.62
CA VAL A 52 0.05 1.41 12.53
C VAL A 52 -1.47 1.20 12.47
N GLN A 53 -2.24 1.96 13.25
CA GLN A 53 -3.71 1.89 13.20
C GLN A 53 -4.24 2.28 11.82
N PHE A 54 -3.83 3.44 11.29
CA PHE A 54 -4.23 3.90 9.96
C PHE A 54 -3.76 2.95 8.87
N ALA A 55 -2.58 2.35 9.01
CA ALA A 55 -2.09 1.35 8.06
C ALA A 55 -2.99 0.10 8.04
N GLY A 56 -3.40 -0.38 9.22
CA GLY A 56 -4.32 -1.52 9.36
C GLY A 56 -5.72 -1.22 8.82
N GLU A 57 -6.24 -0.01 9.04
CA GLU A 57 -7.53 0.42 8.51
C GLU A 57 -7.47 0.61 6.99
N HIS A 58 -6.54 1.42 6.49
CA HIS A 58 -6.51 1.78 5.08
C HIS A 58 -6.07 0.61 4.19
N TYR A 59 -4.94 -0.01 4.50
CA TYR A 59 -4.35 -1.05 3.66
C TYR A 59 -4.80 -2.47 4.03
N GLY A 60 -5.35 -2.67 5.23
CA GLY A 60 -5.94 -3.95 5.65
C GLY A 60 -7.38 -4.16 5.20
N LEU A 61 -8.15 -3.09 4.98
CA LEU A 61 -9.53 -3.16 4.47
C LEU A 61 -9.60 -3.46 2.97
N ASP A 62 -8.69 -2.90 2.18
CA ASP A 62 -8.73 -3.02 0.72
C ASP A 62 -8.29 -4.41 0.23
N GLU A 63 -7.34 -5.04 0.92
CA GLU A 63 -6.91 -6.40 0.64
C GLU A 63 -6.60 -7.14 1.94
N ALA A 64 -7.19 -8.33 2.10
CA ALA A 64 -6.94 -9.12 3.29
C ALA A 64 -5.45 -9.45 3.47
N CYS A 65 -4.89 -8.99 4.58
CA CYS A 65 -3.53 -9.27 5.00
C CYS A 65 -3.49 -9.91 6.38
N VAL A 66 -2.42 -10.67 6.63
CA VAL A 66 -2.13 -11.32 7.91
C VAL A 66 -1.19 -10.48 8.76
N ALA A 67 -0.45 -9.56 8.14
CA ALA A 67 0.41 -8.63 8.85
C ALA A 67 0.61 -7.34 8.05
N VAL A 68 0.88 -6.26 8.79
CA VAL A 68 1.26 -4.94 8.28
C VAL A 68 2.60 -4.56 8.88
N LEU A 69 3.48 -4.01 8.06
CA LEU A 69 4.79 -3.49 8.45
C LEU A 69 4.81 -1.99 8.18
N THR A 70 5.19 -1.21 9.18
CA THR A 70 5.17 0.25 9.13
C THR A 70 6.47 0.82 9.69
N HIS A 71 7.02 1.85 9.05
CA HIS A 71 8.15 2.61 9.58
C HIS A 71 8.09 4.07 9.12
N HIS A 72 8.75 4.96 9.86
CA HIS A 72 8.84 6.36 9.48
C HIS A 72 9.70 6.52 8.23
N ALA A 73 9.34 7.46 7.35
CA ALA A 73 9.99 7.65 6.07
C ALA A 73 11.45 8.11 6.17
N SER A 74 11.82 8.84 7.24
CA SER A 74 13.20 9.29 7.46
C SER A 74 14.21 8.15 7.69
N PHE A 75 13.74 6.94 8.00
CA PHE A 75 14.60 5.78 8.18
C PHE A 75 14.83 5.01 6.88
N ALA A 76 14.12 5.35 5.80
CA ALA A 76 14.30 4.75 4.50
C ALA A 76 15.57 5.27 3.83
N ASN A 77 16.48 4.36 3.49
CA ASN A 77 17.68 4.68 2.73
C ASN A 77 17.61 3.96 1.38
N ASP A 78 17.50 4.74 0.31
CA ASP A 78 17.40 4.23 -1.05
C ASP A 78 18.78 4.17 -1.72
N GLY A 79 19.09 3.01 -2.28
CA GLY A 79 20.22 2.83 -3.18
C GLY A 79 19.95 3.35 -4.59
N PRO A 80 20.96 3.25 -5.48
CA PRO A 80 20.81 3.64 -6.88
C PRO A 80 19.72 2.81 -7.57
N CYS A 81 18.94 3.46 -8.44
CA CYS A 81 17.87 2.82 -9.23
C CYS A 81 18.31 2.65 -10.69
N GLY A 82 18.68 1.43 -11.06
CA GLY A 82 19.09 1.06 -12.40
C GLY A 82 17.94 1.07 -13.41
N ILE A 83 18.28 1.13 -14.70
CA ILE A 83 17.38 0.72 -15.80
C ILE A 83 17.41 -0.80 -15.90
N GLU A 84 18.62 -1.36 -15.91
CA GLU A 84 18.88 -2.79 -15.83
C GLU A 84 18.95 -3.26 -14.37
N PRO A 85 18.76 -4.57 -14.12
CA PRO A 85 19.01 -5.16 -12.82
C PRO A 85 20.41 -4.84 -12.30
N LEU A 86 20.52 -4.64 -10.99
CA LEU A 86 21.78 -4.45 -10.31
C LEU A 86 22.62 -5.72 -10.41
N GLU A 87 23.89 -5.55 -10.76
CA GLU A 87 24.86 -6.62 -10.71
C GLU A 87 25.15 -7.04 -9.27
N ARG A 88 25.46 -8.32 -9.08
CA ARG A 88 25.84 -8.82 -7.76
C ARG A 88 27.17 -8.18 -7.36
N GLY A 89 27.19 -7.51 -6.21
CA GLY A 89 28.42 -7.00 -5.60
C GLY A 89 29.20 -8.10 -4.86
N ASP A 90 30.39 -7.74 -4.37
CA ASP A 90 31.29 -8.65 -3.65
C ASP A 90 31.40 -8.35 -2.15
N THR A 91 30.58 -7.40 -1.65
CA THR A 91 30.62 -6.95 -0.27
C THR A 91 29.89 -7.95 0.64
N ASP A 92 30.64 -8.65 1.50
CA ASP A 92 30.13 -9.59 2.51
C ASP A 92 30.48 -9.12 3.95
N GLY A 93 29.80 -9.66 4.96
CA GLY A 93 30.06 -9.38 6.37
C GLY A 93 28.82 -9.42 7.26
N ASP A 94 29.05 -9.56 8.57
CA ASP A 94 28.02 -9.69 9.61
C ASP A 94 28.24 -8.76 10.81
N ASP A 95 28.96 -7.65 10.61
CA ASP A 95 29.16 -6.59 11.60
C ASP A 95 28.04 -5.54 11.55
N GLY A 96 27.92 -4.78 12.64
CA GLY A 96 26.95 -3.69 12.78
C GLY A 96 25.56 -4.14 13.23
N THR A 97 24.55 -3.34 12.90
CA THR A 97 23.15 -3.57 13.28
C THR A 97 22.40 -4.29 12.17
N SER A 98 21.23 -4.84 12.49
CA SER A 98 20.36 -5.50 11.50
C SER A 98 19.54 -4.49 10.70
N TRP A 99 19.43 -4.71 9.40
CA TRP A 99 18.70 -3.89 8.44
C TRP A 99 17.77 -4.78 7.61
N CYS A 100 16.51 -4.38 7.45
CA CYS A 100 15.60 -4.99 6.50
C CYS A 100 15.89 -4.47 5.09
N ALA A 101 16.08 -5.39 4.14
CA ALA A 101 16.34 -5.10 2.74
C ALA A 101 15.08 -5.31 1.89
N PHE A 102 14.61 -4.23 1.27
CA PHE A 102 13.49 -4.24 0.35
C PHE A 102 13.99 -4.07 -1.07
N GLY A 103 13.71 -5.04 -1.94
CA GLY A 103 14.13 -5.02 -3.34
C GLY A 103 13.00 -4.60 -4.28
N LEU A 104 13.31 -3.71 -5.22
CA LEU A 104 12.43 -3.30 -6.31
C LEU A 104 12.77 -4.11 -7.57
N PRO A 105 11.90 -4.99 -8.07
CA PRO A 105 12.23 -5.85 -9.20
C PRO A 105 12.30 -5.12 -10.55
N ARG A 106 11.55 -4.02 -10.69
CA ARG A 106 11.53 -3.20 -11.91
C ARG A 106 11.10 -1.78 -11.57
N ARG A 107 11.50 -0.82 -12.39
CA ARG A 107 11.07 0.58 -12.26
C ARG A 107 9.53 0.67 -12.30
N GLY A 108 8.96 1.47 -11.39
CA GLY A 108 7.52 1.61 -11.21
C GLY A 108 6.82 0.36 -10.62
N GLY A 109 7.58 -0.65 -10.22
CA GLY A 109 7.07 -1.79 -9.46
C GLY A 109 6.94 -1.49 -7.97
N ASN A 110 6.66 -2.55 -7.20
CA ASN A 110 6.56 -2.48 -5.74
C ASN A 110 7.81 -3.08 -5.09
N LEU A 111 8.31 -2.40 -4.06
CA LEU A 111 9.35 -2.93 -3.17
C LEU A 111 8.79 -4.16 -2.43
N ASN A 112 9.60 -5.20 -2.30
CA ASN A 112 9.27 -6.39 -1.51
C ASN A 112 10.38 -6.64 -0.49
N LEU A 113 10.02 -6.97 0.74
CA LEU A 113 10.99 -7.42 1.74
C LEU A 113 11.62 -8.73 1.26
N LEU A 114 12.94 -8.73 1.08
CA LEU A 114 13.70 -9.89 0.64
C LEU A 114 14.38 -10.62 1.80
N GLY A 115 14.74 -9.87 2.86
CA GLY A 115 15.36 -10.42 4.05
C GLY A 115 16.01 -9.34 4.90
N THR A 116 16.94 -9.77 5.76
CA THR A 116 17.73 -8.90 6.62
C THR A 116 19.22 -9.09 6.37
N VAL A 117 19.98 -8.00 6.51
CA VAL A 117 21.45 -7.99 6.45
C VAL A 117 21.99 -7.26 7.67
N LYS A 118 23.15 -7.66 8.18
CA LYS A 118 23.87 -6.83 9.16
C LYS A 118 24.81 -5.88 8.45
N ALA A 119 24.86 -4.63 8.91
CA ALA A 119 25.78 -3.63 8.39
C ALA A 119 26.01 -2.48 9.39
N PRO A 120 27.19 -1.84 9.36
CA PRO A 120 27.49 -0.68 10.21
C PRO A 120 26.71 0.58 9.81
N ASP A 121 26.35 0.71 8.53
CA ASP A 121 25.64 1.87 7.98
C ASP A 121 24.73 1.50 6.80
N ALA A 122 23.93 2.46 6.34
CA ALA A 122 22.98 2.26 5.27
C ALA A 122 23.64 1.97 3.90
N ALA A 123 24.80 2.56 3.62
CA ALA A 123 25.49 2.36 2.35
C ALA A 123 25.99 0.91 2.26
N THR A 124 26.64 0.43 3.30
CA THR A 124 27.11 -0.95 3.44
C THR A 124 25.94 -1.94 3.46
N ALA A 125 24.81 -1.58 4.09
CA ALA A 125 23.59 -2.40 4.05
C ALA A 125 23.06 -2.56 2.62
N ILE A 126 23.05 -1.49 1.82
CA ILE A 126 22.64 -1.55 0.40
C ILE A 126 23.59 -2.43 -0.40
N GLU A 127 24.90 -2.29 -0.20
CA GLU A 127 25.90 -3.11 -0.89
C GLU A 127 25.77 -4.60 -0.56
N ARG A 128 25.61 -4.93 0.73
CA ARG A 128 25.39 -6.32 1.19
C ARG A 128 24.06 -6.88 0.71
N ALA A 129 22.99 -6.09 0.75
CA ALA A 129 21.70 -6.48 0.19
C ALA A 129 21.82 -6.74 -1.32
N THR A 130 22.61 -5.94 -2.04
CA THR A 130 22.88 -6.14 -3.47
C THR A 130 23.67 -7.43 -3.70
N CYS A 131 24.74 -7.68 -2.94
CA CYS A 131 25.51 -8.92 -2.97
C CYS A 131 24.64 -10.16 -2.71
N GLN A 132 23.72 -10.10 -1.75
CA GLN A 132 22.94 -11.24 -1.32
C GLN A 132 21.66 -11.47 -2.14
N TYR A 133 21.00 -10.41 -2.58
CA TYR A 133 19.62 -10.49 -3.09
C TYR A 133 19.40 -9.97 -4.51
N ALA A 134 20.38 -9.30 -5.16
CA ALA A 134 20.14 -8.67 -6.46
C ALA A 134 19.67 -9.66 -7.55
N ASN A 135 20.19 -10.90 -7.49
CA ASN A 135 19.80 -12.09 -8.26
C ASN A 135 19.47 -11.89 -9.77
N GLY A 136 20.01 -10.83 -10.38
CA GLY A 136 19.73 -10.41 -11.75
C GLY A 136 18.29 -9.92 -11.98
N LYS A 137 17.52 -9.61 -10.92
CA LYS A 137 16.12 -9.16 -11.05
C LYS A 137 15.79 -7.90 -10.28
N ILE A 138 16.67 -7.39 -9.42
CA ILE A 138 16.39 -6.22 -8.59
C ILE A 138 17.07 -5.01 -9.21
N VAL A 139 16.32 -3.93 -9.45
CA VAL A 139 16.84 -2.67 -10.02
C VAL A 139 17.18 -1.63 -8.97
N GLN A 140 16.68 -1.80 -7.73
CA GLN A 140 16.95 -0.89 -6.62
C GLN A 140 16.75 -1.60 -5.28
N PHE A 141 17.55 -1.24 -4.29
CA PHE A 141 17.34 -1.60 -2.89
C PHE A 141 16.96 -0.39 -2.06
N ARG A 142 16.05 -0.62 -1.11
CA ARG A 142 15.80 0.23 0.05
C ARG A 142 16.17 -0.54 1.29
N VAL A 143 16.88 0.09 2.22
CA VAL A 143 17.21 -0.50 3.52
C VAL A 143 16.65 0.37 4.65
N VAL A 144 16.22 -0.29 5.72
CA VAL A 144 15.68 0.33 6.94
C VAL A 144 16.23 -0.43 8.14
N PRO A 145 16.70 0.24 9.21
CA PRO A 145 17.11 -0.46 10.42
C PRO A 145 15.96 -1.29 10.99
N GLU A 146 16.23 -2.54 11.37
CA GLU A 146 15.19 -3.46 11.84
C GLU A 146 14.51 -2.96 13.12
N ASP A 147 15.25 -2.28 14.00
CA ASP A 147 14.75 -1.71 15.26
C ASP A 147 13.80 -0.51 15.07
N LYS A 148 13.69 0.02 13.83
CA LYS A 148 12.78 1.12 13.48
C LYS A 148 11.50 0.65 12.79
N ILE A 149 11.34 -0.66 12.63
CA ILE A 149 10.19 -1.25 11.97
C ILE A 149 9.18 -1.72 13.00
N LEU A 150 7.92 -1.35 12.78
CA LEU A 150 6.78 -1.83 13.55
C LEU A 150 6.03 -2.86 12.73
N ILE A 151 5.78 -4.03 13.31
CA ILE A 151 5.00 -5.11 12.68
C ILE A 151 3.75 -5.35 13.52
N SER A 152 2.59 -5.31 12.87
CA SER A 152 1.32 -5.72 13.43
C SER A 152 0.87 -6.99 12.74
N ASP A 153 0.85 -8.12 13.46
CA ASP A 153 0.57 -9.48 12.96
C ASP A 153 -0.82 -10.00 13.35
N GLY A 154 -1.72 -9.10 13.74
CA GLY A 154 -3.10 -9.44 14.10
C GLY A 154 -3.27 -10.14 15.46
N ARG A 155 -2.19 -10.39 16.23
CA ARG A 155 -2.29 -10.97 17.59
C ARG A 155 -2.75 -9.99 18.68
N GLY A 156 -3.11 -8.76 18.31
CA GLY A 156 -3.67 -7.75 19.22
C GLY A 156 -4.56 -6.70 18.55
N SER A 157 -4.61 -6.65 17.22
CA SER A 157 -5.39 -5.68 16.45
C SER A 157 -6.13 -6.41 15.36
N LEU A 158 -7.46 -6.36 15.36
CA LEU A 158 -8.28 -6.91 14.30
C LEU A 158 -7.92 -6.15 13.00
N ILE A 159 -7.13 -6.76 12.10
CA ILE A 159 -6.95 -6.22 10.75
C ILE A 159 -8.30 -6.46 10.05
N TRP A 160 -9.10 -5.41 10.00
CA TRP A 160 -10.52 -5.47 9.68
C TRP A 160 -10.79 -6.25 8.37
N ARG A 161 -11.52 -7.35 8.49
CA ARG A 161 -12.46 -7.79 7.46
C ARG A 161 -13.86 -7.57 8.00
N LEU A 162 -14.51 -6.51 7.58
CA LEU A 162 -15.95 -6.63 7.35
C LEU A 162 -16.07 -7.28 5.97
N HIS A 163 -16.26 -8.59 5.94
CA HIS A 163 -16.74 -9.31 4.73
C HIS A 163 -18.06 -8.72 4.21
N ASP A 164 -18.70 -7.87 5.01
CA ASP A 164 -19.85 -7.10 4.66
C ASP A 164 -19.48 -5.81 3.89
N MET A 165 -19.45 -5.91 2.56
CA MET A 165 -19.39 -4.75 1.66
C MET A 165 -20.77 -4.12 1.39
N ASN A 166 -21.82 -4.43 2.17
CA ASN A 166 -23.18 -3.89 1.98
C ASN A 166 -23.21 -2.36 2.03
N TYR A 167 -22.19 -1.70 2.58
CA TYR A 167 -22.06 -0.24 2.53
C TYR A 167 -21.63 0.31 1.16
N LYS A 168 -20.87 -0.44 0.34
CA LYS A 168 -20.55 -0.06 -1.05
C LYS A 168 -21.71 -0.32 -2.00
N PHE A 169 -22.63 -1.20 -1.61
CA PHE A 169 -23.88 -1.41 -2.33
C PHE A 169 -24.90 -0.42 -1.79
N ALA A 170 -25.07 0.71 -2.48
CA ALA A 170 -26.22 1.58 -2.23
C ALA A 170 -27.48 0.70 -2.12
N ARG A 171 -28.32 0.90 -1.10
CA ARG A 171 -29.50 0.08 -0.76
C ARG A 171 -30.47 -0.21 -1.94
N GLY A 172 -30.26 0.39 -3.11
CA GLY A 172 -31.00 0.16 -4.35
C GLY A 172 -30.40 -0.83 -5.36
N TYR A 173 -29.18 -1.36 -5.19
CA TYR A 173 -28.66 -2.42 -6.06
C TYR A 173 -29.24 -3.78 -5.63
N SER A 174 -30.51 -3.98 -5.99
CA SER A 174 -31.23 -5.23 -5.71
C SER A 174 -30.59 -6.41 -6.46
N LYS A 175 -30.85 -7.63 -5.94
CA LYS A 175 -30.46 -8.91 -6.55
C LYS A 175 -30.75 -8.98 -8.06
N VAL A 176 -31.83 -8.34 -8.49
CA VAL A 176 -32.30 -8.24 -9.89
C VAL A 176 -31.33 -7.46 -10.78
N VAL A 177 -30.73 -6.38 -10.27
CA VAL A 177 -29.73 -5.60 -11.02
C VAL A 177 -28.46 -6.44 -11.19
N ARG A 178 -28.09 -7.22 -10.17
CA ARG A 178 -26.94 -8.12 -10.20
C ARG A 178 -27.12 -9.21 -11.26
N GLU A 179 -28.28 -9.88 -11.28
CA GLU A 179 -28.64 -10.90 -12.27
C GLU A 179 -28.62 -10.32 -13.70
N LYS A 180 -29.11 -9.10 -13.90
CA LYS A 180 -29.03 -8.37 -15.18
C LYS A 180 -27.59 -8.17 -15.66
N TRP A 181 -26.68 -7.74 -14.80
CA TRP A 181 -25.27 -7.49 -15.18
C TRP A 181 -24.48 -8.78 -15.45
N THR A 182 -24.80 -9.89 -14.79
CA THR A 182 -24.21 -11.20 -15.12
C THR A 182 -24.63 -11.72 -16.48
N ARG A 183 -25.88 -11.48 -16.88
CA ARG A 183 -26.47 -11.88 -18.17
C ARG A 183 -25.90 -11.09 -19.37
N ILE A 184 -25.41 -9.88 -19.12
CA ILE A 184 -24.78 -9.00 -20.14
C ILE A 184 -23.35 -9.45 -20.49
N ARG A 185 -22.76 -10.40 -19.76
CA ARG A 185 -21.40 -10.90 -20.01
C ARG A 185 -21.32 -12.05 -21.02
N ASP A 186 -22.46 -12.57 -21.47
CA ASP A 186 -22.53 -13.54 -22.57
C ASP A 186 -22.90 -12.82 -23.88
N GLU A 187 -22.13 -13.03 -24.94
CA GLU A 187 -22.18 -12.21 -26.16
C GLU A 187 -23.51 -12.41 -26.92
N GLU A 188 -24.10 -13.61 -26.80
CA GLU A 188 -25.40 -13.98 -27.37
C GLU A 188 -26.58 -13.35 -26.61
N GLU A 189 -26.48 -13.24 -25.28
CA GLU A 189 -27.51 -12.62 -24.42
C GLU A 189 -27.49 -11.09 -24.46
N TYR A 190 -26.36 -10.47 -24.83
CA TYR A 190 -26.23 -9.03 -25.03
C TYR A 190 -27.04 -8.52 -26.24
N GLU A 191 -27.05 -9.25 -27.35
CA GLU A 191 -27.80 -8.87 -28.56
C GLU A 191 -29.31 -9.05 -28.38
N ASP A 192 -29.76 -10.05 -27.61
CA ASP A 192 -31.17 -10.18 -27.25
C ASP A 192 -31.63 -9.08 -26.28
N TYR A 193 -30.80 -8.70 -25.30
CA TYR A 193 -31.06 -7.54 -24.43
C TYR A 193 -31.21 -6.23 -25.22
N ARG A 194 -30.34 -6.02 -26.22
CA ARG A 194 -30.36 -4.82 -27.08
C ARG A 194 -31.64 -4.72 -27.94
N LYS A 195 -32.20 -5.85 -28.38
CA LYS A 195 -33.48 -5.88 -29.15
C LYS A 195 -34.69 -5.53 -28.27
N GLU A 196 -34.73 -6.00 -27.03
CA GLU A 196 -35.87 -5.75 -26.13
C GLU A 196 -35.91 -4.29 -25.61
N ASP A 197 -34.75 -3.69 -25.33
CA ASP A 197 -34.67 -2.37 -24.69
C ASP A 197 -34.92 -1.21 -25.68
N ILE A 198 -34.50 -1.36 -26.95
CA ILE A 198 -34.75 -0.35 -28.00
C ILE A 198 -36.24 -0.24 -28.33
N HIS A 199 -37.01 -1.31 -28.23
CA HIS A 199 -38.44 -1.31 -28.56
C HIS A 199 -39.36 -0.72 -27.48
N ARG A 200 -38.85 -0.45 -26.27
CA ARG A 200 -39.66 0.12 -25.18
C ARG A 200 -39.40 1.61 -24.92
N HIS A 201 -38.44 2.20 -25.60
CA HIS A 201 -38.04 3.59 -25.36
C HIS A 201 -38.15 4.51 -26.59
N PHE A 202 -38.81 4.05 -27.67
CA PHE A 202 -39.34 4.88 -28.74
C PHE A 202 -40.75 4.44 -29.13
#